data_AF-A0A2R4TK16-F1
#
_entry.id   AF-A0A2R4TK16-F1
#
_cell.length_a   1.000
_cell.length_b   1.000
_cell.length_c   1.000
_cell.angle_alpha   90.00
_cell.angle_beta   90.00
_cell.angle_gamma   90.00
#
_symmetry.space_group_name_H-M   'P 1'
#
loop_
_entity.id
_entity.type
_entity.pdbx_description
1 polymer ?
#
loop_
_entity_poly.entity_id
_entity_poly.type
_entity_poly.pdbx_seq_one_letter_code
_entity_poly.pdbx_strand_id
1 'polypeptide(L)'
;MNQEEVYAVFQQIHFFNTQFHDSKDQPHLKDFHELMRTSKDRCQLMLLKFASPELVWLKKDTNALGNEYLIGAVGLADTAAAHIPLHTLQDGLSKEQLRAWNII
;
A
#
# COMPACT_ATOMS: atom_id res chain seq x y z
N MET A 1 3.27 15.75 -1.76
CA MET A 1 2.03 15.70 -0.95
C MET A 1 2.33 16.29 0.42
N ASN A 2 1.37 16.98 1.03
CA ASN A 2 1.44 17.43 2.42
C ASN A 2 0.89 16.33 3.38
N GLN A 3 1.00 16.55 4.69
CA GLN A 3 0.59 15.57 5.70
C GLN A 3 -0.91 15.24 5.65
N GLU A 4 -1.77 16.23 5.42
CA GLU A 4 -3.23 16.04 5.35
C GLU A 4 -3.62 15.19 4.14
N GLU A 5 -3.01 15.44 2.98
CA GLU A 5 -3.20 14.63 1.76
C GLU A 5 -2.75 13.19 1.98
N VAL A 6 -1.60 12.98 2.64
CA VAL A 6 -1.13 11.62 2.98
C VAL A 6 -2.13 10.93 3.89
N TYR A 7 -2.64 11.61 4.92
CA TYR A 7 -3.61 11.03 5.84
C TYR A 7 -4.95 10.70 5.16
N ALA A 8 -5.46 11.57 4.29
CA ALA A 8 -6.66 11.31 3.52
C ALA A 8 -6.49 10.05 2.64
N VAL A 9 -5.34 9.89 2.00
CA VAL A 9 -5.06 8.70 1.18
C VAL A 9 -4.88 7.45 2.04
N PHE A 10 -4.29 7.55 3.23
CA PHE A 10 -4.23 6.44 4.17
C PHE A 10 -5.59 5.99 4.66
N GLN A 11 -6.55 6.91 4.84
CA GLN A 11 -7.94 6.53 5.14
C GLN A 11 -8.56 5.70 4.01
N GLN A 12 -8.27 6.04 2.75
CA GLN A 12 -8.72 5.24 1.60
C GLN A 12 -8.05 3.86 1.58
N ILE A 13 -6.73 3.80 1.82
CA ILE A 13 -5.99 2.53 1.94
C ILE A 13 -6.61 1.65 3.02
N HIS A 14 -6.87 2.22 4.20
CA HIS A 14 -7.49 1.49 5.30
C HIS A 14 -8.87 0.96 4.92
N PHE A 15 -9.73 1.81 4.34
CA PHE A 15 -11.05 1.40 3.87
C PHE A 15 -10.96 0.23 2.87
N PHE A 16 -10.17 0.37 1.80
CA PHE A 16 -10.04 -0.68 0.79
C PHE A 16 -9.41 -1.96 1.34
N ASN A 17 -8.44 -1.86 2.26
CA ASN A 17 -7.84 -3.04 2.88
C ASN A 17 -8.84 -3.80 3.76
N THR A 18 -9.66 -3.09 4.52
CA THR A 18 -10.75 -3.70 5.30
C THR A 18 -11.75 -4.40 4.38
N GLN A 19 -12.24 -3.72 3.33
CA GLN A 19 -13.19 -4.31 2.38
C GLN A 19 -12.59 -5.52 1.65
N PHE A 20 -11.30 -5.48 1.31
CA PHE A 20 -10.58 -6.62 0.72
C PHE A 20 -10.58 -7.85 1.63
N HIS A 21 -10.32 -7.66 2.93
CA HIS A 21 -10.32 -8.77 3.89
C HIS A 21 -11.73 -9.30 4.14
N ASP A 22 -12.72 -8.42 4.31
CA ASP A 22 -14.12 -8.79 4.56
C ASP A 22 -14.73 -9.60 3.40
N SER A 23 -14.29 -9.34 2.15
CA SER A 23 -14.79 -10.02 0.96
C SER A 23 -14.01 -11.28 0.56
N LYS A 24 -12.88 -11.58 1.22
CA LYS A 24 -11.92 -12.62 0.78
C LYS A 24 -12.53 -14.03 0.70
N ASP A 25 -13.35 -14.37 1.69
CA ASP A 25 -13.93 -15.72 1.81
C ASP A 25 -15.33 -15.82 1.19
N GLN A 26 -15.70 -14.83 0.36
CA GLN A 26 -17.01 -14.73 -0.29
C GLN A 26 -16.86 -14.91 -1.81
N PRO A 27 -17.04 -16.14 -2.35
CA PRO A 27 -16.76 -16.42 -3.76
C PRO A 27 -17.54 -15.55 -4.76
N HIS A 28 -18.78 -15.17 -4.40
CA HIS A 28 -19.63 -14.32 -5.24
C HIS A 28 -19.18 -12.85 -5.28
N LEU A 29 -18.25 -12.45 -4.40
CA LEU A 29 -17.65 -11.12 -4.36
C LEU A 29 -16.21 -11.11 -4.91
N LYS A 30 -15.81 -12.12 -5.68
CA LYS A 30 -14.44 -12.22 -6.22
C LYS A 30 -14.00 -10.94 -6.96
N ASP A 31 -14.82 -10.44 -7.87
CA ASP A 31 -14.47 -9.23 -8.65
C ASP A 31 -14.39 -7.99 -7.76
N PHE A 32 -15.27 -7.90 -6.75
CA PHE A 32 -15.23 -6.83 -5.76
C PHE A 32 -13.96 -6.91 -4.91
N HIS A 33 -13.59 -8.10 -4.45
CA HIS A 33 -12.36 -8.37 -3.71
C HIS A 33 -11.12 -7.93 -4.48
N GLU A 34 -11.03 -8.32 -5.76
CA GLU A 34 -9.93 -7.92 -6.65
C GLU A 34 -9.90 -6.40 -6.88
N LEU A 35 -11.07 -5.76 -7.00
CA LEU A 35 -11.18 -4.31 -7.11
C LEU A 35 -10.70 -3.58 -5.85
N MET A 36 -11.04 -4.08 -4.66
CA MET A 36 -10.61 -3.50 -3.38
C MET A 36 -9.09 -3.61 -3.23
N ARG A 37 -8.51 -4.78 -3.55
CA ARG A 37 -7.06 -4.96 -3.58
C ARG A 37 -6.40 -3.96 -4.53
N THR A 38 -6.87 -3.89 -5.77
CA THR A 38 -6.30 -3.02 -6.80
C THR A 38 -6.40 -1.55 -6.42
N SER A 39 -7.52 -1.13 -5.82
CA SER A 39 -7.74 0.25 -5.37
C SER A 39 -6.78 0.62 -4.24
N LYS A 40 -6.61 -0.27 -3.25
CA LYS A 40 -5.63 -0.11 -2.18
C LYS A 40 -4.21 0.03 -2.74
N ASP A 41 -3.80 -0.90 -3.61
CA ASP A 41 -2.46 -0.93 -4.20
C ASP A 41 -2.18 0.34 -5.02
N ARG A 42 -3.19 0.87 -5.74
CA ARG A 42 -3.08 2.15 -6.45
C ARG A 42 -2.86 3.34 -5.52
N CYS A 43 -3.58 3.41 -4.41
CA CYS A 43 -3.38 4.46 -3.41
C CYS A 43 -1.96 4.39 -2.81
N GLN A 44 -1.51 3.19 -2.48
CA GLN A 44 -0.15 2.93 -2.00
C GLN A 44 0.92 3.37 -3.02
N LEU A 45 0.78 3.00 -4.30
CA LEU A 45 1.68 3.45 -5.36
C LEU A 45 1.67 4.96 -5.54
N MET A 46 0.50 5.61 -5.43
CA MET A 46 0.39 7.06 -5.51
C MET A 46 1.20 7.74 -4.39
N LEU A 47 1.10 7.24 -3.15
CA LEU A 47 1.92 7.74 -2.04
C LEU A 47 3.41 7.62 -2.35
N LEU A 48 3.87 6.45 -2.79
CA LEU A 48 5.29 6.24 -3.09
C LEU A 48 5.79 7.09 -4.28
N LYS A 49 4.89 7.54 -5.17
CA LYS A 49 5.24 8.44 -6.28
C LYS A 49 5.38 9.91 -5.87
N PHE A 50 4.59 10.36 -4.88
CA PHE A 50 4.37 11.79 -4.66
C PHE A 50 4.59 12.25 -3.20
N ALA A 51 4.72 11.33 -2.25
CA ALA A 51 5.05 11.64 -0.87
C ALA A 51 6.56 11.50 -0.62
N SER A 52 7.07 12.24 0.37
CA SER A 52 8.45 12.11 0.81
C SER A 52 8.59 10.99 1.86
N PRO A 53 9.80 10.43 2.03
CA PRO A 53 10.12 9.51 3.13
C PRO A 53 9.90 10.10 4.54
N GLU A 54 9.78 11.42 4.67
CA GLU A 54 9.46 12.08 5.95
C GLU A 54 8.00 11.91 6.37
N LEU A 55 7.13 11.56 5.41
CA LEU A 55 5.68 11.40 5.64
C LEU A 55 5.23 9.94 5.51
N VAL A 56 5.92 9.15 4.69
CA VAL A 56 5.57 7.76 4.39
C VAL A 56 6.80 6.89 4.54
N TRP A 57 6.63 5.71 5.14
CA TRP A 57 7.66 4.70 5.24
C TRP A 57 7.25 3.43 4.51
N LEU A 58 8.25 2.71 4.01
CA LEU A 58 8.12 1.42 3.36
C LEU A 58 9.08 0.44 4.03
N LYS A 59 8.59 -0.74 4.42
CA LYS A 59 9.40 -1.80 5.03
C LYS A 59 9.12 -3.12 4.36
N LYS A 60 10.16 -3.90 4.08
CA LYS A 60 9.97 -5.29 3.62
C LYS A 60 9.36 -6.10 4.78
N ASP A 61 8.27 -6.82 4.53
CA ASP A 61 7.73 -7.75 5.51
C ASP A 61 8.50 -9.08 5.42
N THR A 62 9.23 -9.41 6.48
CA THR A 62 10.03 -10.64 6.58
C THR A 62 9.19 -11.86 6.90
N ASN A 63 7.95 -11.67 7.34
CA ASN A 63 7.05 -12.73 7.79
C ASN A 63 6.01 -13.12 6.72
N ALA A 64 5.85 -12.31 5.67
CA ALA A 64 4.95 -12.62 4.55
C ALA A 64 5.59 -13.61 3.57
N LEU A 65 4.93 -14.75 3.33
CA LEU A 65 5.34 -15.80 2.38
C LEU A 65 5.47 -15.32 0.91
N GLY A 66 5.07 -14.08 0.60
CA GLY A 66 4.88 -13.56 -0.76
C GLY A 66 5.79 -12.41 -1.21
N ASN A 67 6.91 -12.14 -0.53
CA ASN A 67 7.76 -10.96 -0.80
C ASN A 67 6.92 -9.67 -0.83
N GLU A 68 6.24 -9.38 0.28
CA GLU A 68 5.43 -8.18 0.41
C GLU A 68 6.19 -7.08 1.16
N TYR A 69 5.77 -5.86 0.90
CA TYR A 69 6.22 -4.68 1.63
C TYR A 69 5.03 -4.09 2.37
N LEU A 70 5.29 -3.53 3.53
CA LEU A 70 4.33 -2.80 4.35
C LEU A 70 4.54 -1.30 4.14
N ILE A 71 3.46 -0.57 3.84
CA ILE A 71 3.48 0.88 3.68
C ILE A 71 2.70 1.52 4.83
N GLY A 72 3.34 2.44 5.54
CA GLY A 72 2.72 3.20 6.63
C GLY A 72 3.05 4.69 6.57
N ALA A 73 2.30 5.50 7.33
CA ALA A 73 2.53 6.93 7.44
C ALA A 73 3.28 7.26 8.73
N VAL A 74 4.11 8.30 8.69
CA VAL A 74 4.72 8.86 9.90
C VAL A 74 3.63 9.50 10.77
N GLY A 75 3.61 9.15 12.05
CA GLY A 75 2.62 9.63 13.02
C GLY A 75 1.30 8.85 13.07
N LEU A 76 1.11 7.84 12.20
CA LEU A 76 0.01 6.88 12.32
C LEU A 76 0.47 5.57 12.98
N ALA A 77 -0.45 4.84 13.58
CA ALA A 77 -0.16 3.54 14.16
C ALA A 77 0.21 2.52 13.08
N ASP A 78 1.13 1.60 13.40
CA ASP A 78 1.58 0.55 12.47
C ASP A 78 0.42 -0.36 12.01
N THR A 79 -0.66 -0.46 12.78
CA THR A 79 -1.88 -1.19 12.41
C THR A 79 -2.65 -0.58 11.24
N ALA A 80 -2.37 0.68 10.90
CA ALA A 80 -2.93 1.34 9.71
C ALA A 80 -2.11 1.06 8.45
N ALA A 81 -0.92 0.48 8.60
CA ALA A 81 -0.08 0.11 7.48
C ALA A 81 -0.68 -1.09 6.74
N ALA A 82 -0.50 -1.14 5.43
CA ALA A 82 -1.04 -2.21 4.60
C ALA A 82 0.02 -2.78 3.67
N HIS A 83 -0.13 -4.06 3.34
CA HIS A 83 0.80 -4.78 2.46
C HIS A 83 0.64 -4.37 1.00
N ILE A 84 1.71 -4.44 0.23
CA ILE A 84 1.73 -4.39 -1.22
C ILE A 84 2.73 -5.44 -1.75
N PRO A 85 2.40 -6.21 -2.79
CA PRO A 85 3.33 -7.16 -3.37
C PRO A 85 4.53 -6.48 -4.06
N LEU A 86 5.71 -7.10 -4.00
CA LEU A 86 6.90 -6.60 -4.70
C LEU A 86 6.68 -6.42 -6.20
N HIS A 87 6.01 -7.36 -6.88
CA HIS A 87 5.76 -7.23 -8.32
C HIS A 87 4.94 -5.99 -8.64
N THR A 88 3.93 -5.67 -7.82
CA THR A 88 3.10 -4.46 -7.98
C THR A 88 3.92 -3.18 -7.80
N LEU A 89 4.89 -3.17 -6.89
CA LEU A 89 5.85 -2.08 -6.75
C LEU A 89 6.73 -1.94 -8.00
N GLN A 90 7.26 -3.05 -8.50
CA GLN A 90 8.15 -3.08 -9.67
C GLN A 90 7.45 -2.64 -10.96
N ASP A 91 6.19 -3.03 -11.14
CA ASP A 91 5.37 -2.62 -12.28
C ASP A 91 4.88 -1.17 -12.16
N GLY A 92 4.65 -0.72 -10.92
CA GLY A 92 4.03 0.56 -10.63
C GLY A 92 4.99 1.75 -10.51
N LEU A 93 6.27 1.53 -10.22
CA LEU A 93 7.26 2.57 -9.93
C LEU A 93 8.40 2.60 -10.96
N SER A 94 8.98 3.78 -11.19
CA SER A 94 10.20 3.90 -12.01
C SER A 94 11.43 3.32 -11.28
N LYS A 95 12.51 3.07 -12.00
CA LYS A 95 13.77 2.58 -11.40
C LYS A 95 14.33 3.56 -10.36
N GLU A 96 14.20 4.86 -10.60
CA GLU A 96 14.62 5.92 -9.68
C GLU A 96 13.79 5.87 -8.40
N GLN A 97 12.47 5.66 -8.52
CA GLN A 97 11.58 5.54 -7.37
C GLN A 97 11.85 4.26 -6.58
N LEU A 98 12.06 3.12 -7.25
CA LEU A 98 12.40 1.86 -6.59
C LEU A 98 13.69 1.98 -5.77
N ARG A 99 14.72 2.66 -6.29
CA ARG A 99 15.95 2.97 -5.57
C ARG A 99 15.72 3.94 -4.41
N ALA A 100 14.94 4.99 -4.62
CA ALA A 100 14.64 5.98 -3.57
C ALA A 100 13.97 5.35 -2.35
N TRP A 101 13.18 4.29 -2.56
CA TRP A 101 12.53 3.52 -1.50
C TRP A 101 13.31 2.30 -1.02
N ASN A 102 14.56 2.11 -1.46
CA ASN A 102 15.42 0.97 -1.11
C ASN A 102 14.78 -0.40 -1.41
N ILE A 103 14.02 -0.51 -2.50
CA ILE A 103 13.42 -1.77 -2.97
C ILE A 103 14.43 -2.58 -3.80
N ILE A 104 15.26 -1.89 -4.59
CA ILE A 104 16.32 -2.46 -5.44
C ILE A 104 17.63 -1.66 -5.35
#